data_AF-A0A7G9WGQ6-F1
#
_entry.id   AF-A0A7G9WGQ6-F1
#
_cell.length_a   1.000
_cell.length_b   1.000
_cell.length_c   1.000
_cell.angle_alpha   90.00
_cell.angle_beta   90.00
_cell.angle_gamma   90.00
#
_symmetry.space_group_name_H-M   'P 1'
#
loop_
_entity.id
_entity.type
_entity.pdbx_description
1 polymer ?
#
loop_
_entity_poly.entity_id
_entity_poly.type
_entity_poly.pdbx_seq_one_letter_code
_entity_poly.pdbx_strand_id
1 'polypeptide(L)'
;MKAKIFLAWQSQENDIARFIKKQLSKSKKYLLQTKQLDLDIIFAPTQEESGSPDIIEKIWSQISDSDVFIGDISHIALLENEAQVSNPNVMYEAGIATALLGESRTILLVSKSSNIEKLAFDINHKRISTFDIKNNDFYKELSDWINCAMIDATNQGFIKQYLVKDILEEMKILYNNLFRLIYGTEAIEYPMNFKNITIEEITNKLKDNIYDVFQVKIDYAEIISNIEKNINSMYPSGNRFLIYNAIKLIDSLRSYQAINELNDYKQFECLGIDKNCIYNLMDCNSFRLESIKNYDELESGLYFRKDVMLLSKVSPALPHINVFKKSGISQAMLECQTKVEYNMTIALVTKYRFKQEAAVDEYAERIYSMLETMNSILDYLKLEPCNQNKEKGTTTGLIHFSN
;
A
#
# COMPACT_ATOMS: atom_id res chain seq x y z
N MET A 1 15.59 -7.55 -14.06
CA MET A 1 15.68 -6.69 -12.86
C MET A 1 16.88 -7.16 -12.04
N LYS A 2 17.71 -6.26 -11.50
CA LYS A 2 18.88 -6.65 -10.68
C LYS A 2 18.48 -6.70 -9.22
N ALA A 3 18.87 -7.75 -8.51
CA ALA A 3 18.68 -7.85 -7.07
C ALA A 3 19.71 -6.97 -6.35
N LYS A 4 19.27 -6.16 -5.40
CA LYS A 4 20.12 -5.19 -4.69
C LYS A 4 20.65 -5.79 -3.38
N ILE A 5 21.95 -5.72 -3.18
CA ILE A 5 22.60 -6.12 -1.93
C ILE A 5 23.25 -4.89 -1.31
N PHE A 6 22.87 -4.58 -0.07
CA PHE A 6 23.57 -3.59 0.74
C PHE A 6 24.70 -4.27 1.51
N LEU A 7 25.95 -3.87 1.23
CA LEU A 7 27.12 -4.33 1.97
C LEU A 7 27.56 -3.26 2.98
N ALA A 8 27.34 -3.55 4.25
CA ALA A 8 27.90 -2.84 5.39
C ALA A 8 29.28 -3.44 5.75
N TRP A 9 30.32 -2.63 5.70
CA TRP A 9 31.71 -3.08 5.88
C TRP A 9 32.53 -2.04 6.63
N GLN A 10 33.68 -2.46 7.15
CA GLN A 10 34.56 -1.63 7.98
C GLN A 10 35.92 -1.41 7.33
N SER A 11 36.49 -0.21 7.44
CA SER A 11 37.82 0.12 6.89
C SER A 11 38.96 -0.15 7.86
N GLN A 12 38.66 -0.37 9.14
CA GLN A 12 39.64 -0.63 10.20
C GLN A 12 40.42 -1.93 9.94
N GLU A 13 39.76 -2.94 9.38
CA GLU A 13 40.34 -4.23 9.02
C GLU A 13 40.43 -4.42 7.50
N ASN A 14 41.45 -3.79 6.90
CA ASN A 14 41.59 -3.70 5.45
C ASN A 14 41.66 -5.05 4.71
N ASP A 15 42.28 -6.07 5.31
CA ASP A 15 42.37 -7.40 4.69
C ASP A 15 41.01 -8.11 4.69
N ILE A 16 40.25 -7.99 5.78
CA ILE A 16 38.88 -8.52 5.88
C ILE A 16 37.98 -7.83 4.84
N ALA A 17 38.00 -6.50 4.81
CA ALA A 17 37.20 -5.72 3.87
C ALA A 17 37.51 -6.09 2.41
N ARG A 18 38.80 -6.16 2.04
CA ARG A 18 39.22 -6.57 0.69
C ARG A 18 38.78 -8.00 0.37
N PHE A 19 38.89 -8.91 1.34
CA PHE A 19 38.46 -10.29 1.16
C PHE A 19 36.95 -10.39 0.89
N ILE A 20 36.10 -9.78 1.73
CA ILE A 20 34.64 -9.83 1.58
C ILE A 20 34.23 -9.24 0.23
N LYS A 21 34.74 -8.07 -0.14
CA LYS A 21 34.44 -7.44 -1.45
C LYS A 21 34.83 -8.34 -2.63
N LYS A 22 36.00 -8.99 -2.55
CA LYS A 22 36.47 -9.94 -3.57
C LYS A 22 35.56 -11.16 -3.67
N GLN A 23 35.17 -11.74 -2.52
CA GLN A 23 34.31 -12.93 -2.49
C GLN A 23 32.90 -12.59 -3.00
N LEU A 24 32.32 -11.46 -2.59
CA LEU A 24 31.03 -11.00 -3.07
C LEU A 24 31.03 -10.73 -4.59
N SER A 25 32.12 -10.17 -5.11
CA SER A 25 32.32 -10.00 -6.57
C SER A 25 32.37 -11.33 -7.32
N LYS A 26 32.98 -12.37 -6.72
CA LYS A 26 32.95 -13.74 -7.27
C LYS A 26 31.56 -14.34 -7.17
N SER A 27 30.86 -14.19 -6.03
CA SER A 27 29.48 -14.67 -5.84
C SER A 27 28.53 -14.07 -6.88
N LYS A 28 28.64 -12.77 -7.17
CA LYS A 28 27.88 -12.12 -8.26
C LYS A 28 28.09 -12.82 -9.60
N LYS A 29 29.33 -13.09 -9.99
CA LYS A 29 29.62 -13.80 -11.25
C LYS A 29 29.08 -15.24 -11.23
N TYR A 30 29.26 -15.93 -10.10
CA TYR A 30 28.80 -17.31 -9.93
C TYR A 30 27.29 -17.41 -10.03
N LEU A 31 26.55 -16.62 -9.24
CA LEU A 31 25.08 -16.59 -9.23
C LEU A 31 24.49 -16.18 -10.57
N LEU A 32 25.11 -15.23 -11.27
CA LEU A 32 24.69 -14.88 -12.63
C LEU A 32 24.80 -16.06 -13.59
N GLN A 33 25.90 -16.82 -13.51
CA GLN A 33 26.14 -17.99 -14.38
C GLN A 33 25.28 -19.20 -14.01
N THR A 34 25.09 -19.48 -12.72
CA THR A 34 24.45 -20.73 -12.26
C THR A 34 22.95 -20.59 -12.01
N LYS A 35 22.46 -19.38 -11.71
CA LYS A 35 21.07 -19.11 -11.31
C LYS A 35 20.41 -17.99 -12.12
N GLN A 36 21.11 -17.38 -13.08
CA GLN A 36 20.64 -16.20 -13.82
C GLN A 36 20.26 -15.01 -12.91
N LEU A 37 20.83 -14.98 -11.70
CA LEU A 37 20.59 -13.94 -10.71
C LEU A 37 21.65 -12.84 -10.86
N ASP A 38 21.25 -11.69 -11.38
CA ASP A 38 22.12 -10.51 -11.50
C ASP A 38 22.02 -9.65 -10.23
N LEU A 39 23.17 -9.28 -9.68
CA LEU A 39 23.28 -8.56 -8.42
C LEU A 39 23.79 -7.13 -8.65
N ASP A 40 23.14 -6.16 -8.03
CA ASP A 40 23.65 -4.81 -7.84
C ASP A 40 24.14 -4.65 -6.40
N ILE A 41 25.40 -4.28 -6.22
CA ILE A 41 26.02 -4.24 -4.88
C ILE A 41 26.18 -2.77 -4.50
N ILE A 42 25.41 -2.36 -3.51
CA ILE A 42 25.49 -1.05 -2.88
C ILE A 42 26.50 -1.19 -1.75
N PHE A 43 27.61 -0.48 -1.86
CA PHE A 43 28.53 -0.33 -0.75
C PHE A 43 27.99 0.78 0.14
N ALA A 44 27.90 0.55 1.45
CA ALA A 44 27.54 1.58 2.42
C ALA A 44 28.30 2.88 2.10
N PRO A 45 27.62 4.05 2.14
CA PRO A 45 28.07 5.25 1.44
C PRO A 45 29.50 5.62 1.84
N THR A 46 30.40 5.55 0.86
CA THR A 46 31.58 6.40 0.82
C THR A 46 31.11 7.83 0.53
N GLN A 47 31.85 8.84 0.99
CA GLN A 47 31.58 10.28 0.88
C GLN A 47 31.53 10.82 -0.58
N GLU A 48 30.93 10.12 -1.54
CA GLU A 48 31.04 10.41 -2.98
C GLU A 48 29.81 11.13 -3.59
N GLU A 49 28.93 11.71 -2.78
CA GLU A 49 27.81 12.51 -3.30
C GLU A 49 27.97 14.01 -3.07
N SER A 50 27.61 14.78 -4.09
CA SER A 50 27.64 16.25 -4.07
C SER A 50 26.63 16.80 -3.06
N GLY A 51 27.10 17.72 -2.20
CA GLY A 51 26.27 18.42 -1.20
C GLY A 51 26.55 17.99 0.23
N SER A 52 25.62 18.27 1.15
CA SER A 52 25.66 17.85 2.56
C SER A 52 24.36 17.13 2.95
N PRO A 53 24.04 15.97 2.33
CA PRO A 53 22.81 15.24 2.61
C PRO A 53 22.80 14.66 4.04
N ASP A 54 21.61 14.45 4.60
CA ASP A 54 21.47 13.66 5.82
C ASP A 54 21.85 12.21 5.54
N ILE A 55 23.05 11.82 6.01
CA ILE A 55 23.64 10.51 5.79
C ILE A 55 22.76 9.41 6.38
N ILE A 56 22.03 9.70 7.46
CA ILE A 56 21.20 8.73 8.17
C ILE A 56 19.98 8.38 7.32
N GLU A 57 19.20 9.37 6.87
CA GLU A 57 18.02 9.13 6.02
C GLU A 57 18.38 8.33 4.76
N LYS A 58 19.55 8.60 4.20
CA LYS A 58 20.02 7.91 3.02
C LYS A 58 20.39 6.45 3.28
N ILE A 59 21.08 6.15 4.38
CA ILE A 59 21.38 4.77 4.78
C ILE A 59 20.06 4.00 4.97
N TRP A 60 19.08 4.61 5.63
CA TRP A 60 17.75 4.03 5.81
C TRP A 60 17.08 3.71 4.48
N SER A 61 17.07 4.68 3.55
CA SER A 61 16.48 4.49 2.21
C SER A 61 17.20 3.39 1.43
N GLN A 62 18.54 3.37 1.42
CA GLN A 62 19.32 2.36 0.68
C GLN A 62 19.14 0.96 1.25
N ILE A 63 19.10 0.81 2.57
CA ILE A 63 18.82 -0.48 3.22
C ILE A 63 17.38 -0.90 2.91
N SER A 64 16.40 -0.01 3.05
CA SER A 64 14.99 -0.27 2.74
C SER A 64 14.78 -0.74 1.29
N ASP A 65 15.54 -0.18 0.36
CA ASP A 65 15.47 -0.49 -1.08
C ASP A 65 16.27 -1.73 -1.48
N SER A 66 16.95 -2.40 -0.54
CA SER A 66 17.77 -3.57 -0.82
C SER A 66 17.02 -4.88 -0.61
N ASP A 67 17.36 -5.89 -1.40
CA ASP A 67 16.80 -7.24 -1.29
C ASP A 67 17.48 -8.04 -0.17
N VAL A 68 18.80 -7.87 0.01
CA VAL A 68 19.59 -8.55 1.02
C VAL A 68 20.56 -7.56 1.67
N PHE A 69 20.76 -7.68 2.98
CA PHE A 69 21.81 -6.99 3.71
C PHE A 69 22.94 -7.96 4.06
N ILE A 70 24.18 -7.50 3.93
CA ILE A 70 25.37 -8.23 4.36
C ILE A 70 26.21 -7.30 5.25
N GLY A 71 26.48 -7.71 6.48
CA GLY A 71 27.27 -6.90 7.44
C GLY A 71 28.52 -7.63 7.93
N ASP A 72 29.69 -6.99 7.83
CA ASP A 72 30.92 -7.44 8.49
C ASP A 72 30.95 -7.01 9.95
N ILE A 73 30.69 -7.95 10.86
CA ILE A 73 30.70 -7.72 12.31
C ILE A 73 31.98 -8.22 12.98
N SER A 74 33.06 -8.44 12.21
CA SER A 74 34.37 -8.77 12.79
C SER A 74 34.84 -7.66 13.74
N HIS A 75 35.52 -8.04 14.82
CA HIS A 75 35.96 -7.08 15.83
C HIS A 75 37.00 -6.09 15.27
N ILE A 76 36.93 -4.84 15.71
CA ILE A 76 37.90 -3.77 15.43
C ILE A 76 38.71 -3.39 16.67
N ALA A 77 38.24 -3.81 17.85
CA ALA A 77 38.91 -3.54 19.11
C ALA A 77 38.67 -4.67 20.10
N LEU A 78 39.66 -4.88 20.96
CA LEU A 78 39.60 -5.77 22.11
C LEU A 78 39.66 -4.91 23.38
N LEU A 79 38.68 -5.07 24.27
CA LEU A 79 38.64 -4.38 25.55
C LEU A 79 39.44 -5.14 26.61
N GLU A 80 39.73 -4.49 27.74
CA GLU A 80 40.49 -5.08 28.86
C GLU A 80 39.83 -6.34 29.44
N ASN A 81 38.50 -6.42 29.39
CA ASN A 81 37.72 -7.58 29.82
C ASN A 81 37.58 -8.66 28.73
N GLU A 82 38.42 -8.61 27.69
CA GLU A 82 38.40 -9.47 26.51
C GLU A 82 37.15 -9.37 25.63
N ALA A 83 36.25 -8.42 25.90
CA ALA A 83 35.11 -8.18 25.03
C ALA A 83 35.58 -7.63 23.68
N GLN A 84 34.95 -8.11 22.60
CA GLN A 84 35.27 -7.74 21.25
C GLN A 84 34.22 -6.78 20.71
N VAL A 85 34.70 -5.64 20.20
CA VAL A 85 33.84 -4.56 19.70
C VAL A 85 33.87 -4.57 18.19
N SER A 86 32.73 -4.83 17.55
CA SER A 86 32.52 -4.64 16.11
C SER A 86 32.36 -3.15 15.78
N ASN A 87 32.50 -2.79 14.50
CA ASN A 87 32.31 -1.40 14.08
C ASN A 87 30.89 -0.88 14.43
N PRO A 88 30.75 0.22 15.20
CA PRO A 88 29.45 0.74 15.63
C PRO A 88 28.52 1.13 14.47
N ASN A 89 29.05 1.61 13.35
CA ASN A 89 28.25 1.97 12.18
C ASN A 89 27.64 0.74 11.53
N VAL A 90 28.44 -0.33 11.37
CA VAL A 90 27.94 -1.60 10.82
C VAL A 90 26.90 -2.22 11.75
N MET A 91 27.09 -2.11 13.07
CA MET A 91 26.11 -2.57 14.07
C MET A 91 24.79 -1.79 13.97
N TYR A 92 24.86 -0.46 13.79
CA TYR A 92 23.69 0.38 13.57
C TYR A 92 22.93 -0.01 12.29
N GLU A 93 23.65 -0.16 11.17
CA GLU A 93 23.11 -0.59 9.88
C GLU A 93 22.48 -1.99 9.95
N ALA A 94 23.11 -2.94 10.65
CA ALA A 94 22.58 -4.28 10.88
C ALA A 94 21.27 -4.27 11.69
N GLY A 95 21.16 -3.35 12.66
CA GLY A 95 19.92 -3.11 13.40
C GLY A 95 18.79 -2.61 12.49
N ILE A 96 19.08 -1.63 11.64
CA ILE A 96 18.12 -1.11 10.65
C ILE A 96 17.71 -2.22 9.67
N ALA A 97 18.68 -2.97 9.12
CA ALA A 97 18.41 -4.05 8.18
C ALA A 97 17.54 -5.15 8.81
N THR A 98 17.82 -5.54 10.05
CA THR A 98 16.97 -6.49 10.79
C THR A 98 15.54 -5.95 10.94
N ALA A 99 15.38 -4.65 11.22
CA ALA A 99 14.07 -4.04 11.41
C ALA A 99 13.26 -3.86 10.12
N LEU A 100 13.92 -3.57 8.99
CA LEU A 100 13.27 -3.26 7.71
C LEU A 100 13.15 -4.48 6.78
N LEU A 101 14.18 -5.33 6.72
CA LEU A 101 14.24 -6.49 5.83
C LEU A 101 13.89 -7.80 6.55
N GLY A 102 14.14 -7.85 7.86
CA GLY A 102 14.00 -9.06 8.68
C GLY A 102 15.29 -9.89 8.74
N GLU A 103 15.32 -10.83 9.69
CA GLU A 103 16.51 -11.64 9.98
C GLU A 103 16.89 -12.56 8.81
N SER A 104 15.92 -13.17 8.12
CA SER A 104 16.19 -14.10 7.01
C SER A 104 16.88 -13.45 5.81
N ARG A 105 16.79 -12.11 5.70
CA ARG A 105 17.40 -11.30 4.63
C ARG A 105 18.66 -10.56 5.09
N THR A 106 19.09 -10.79 6.33
CA THR A 106 20.23 -10.13 6.98
C THR A 106 21.34 -11.17 7.22
N ILE A 107 22.42 -11.11 6.43
CA ILE A 107 23.56 -12.02 6.55
C ILE A 107 24.67 -11.32 7.35
N LEU A 108 24.93 -11.79 8.55
CA LEU A 108 26.02 -11.30 9.39
C LEU A 108 27.27 -12.16 9.17
N LEU A 109 28.37 -11.53 8.74
CA LEU A 109 29.65 -12.17 8.48
C LEU A 109 30.63 -11.86 9.61
N VAL A 110 31.37 -12.88 10.04
CA VAL A 110 32.46 -12.70 11.01
C VAL A 110 33.71 -13.46 10.59
N SER A 111 34.86 -12.81 10.62
CA SER A 111 36.14 -13.49 10.42
C SER A 111 36.43 -14.42 11.59
N LYS A 112 37.03 -15.59 11.32
CA LYS A 112 37.55 -16.50 12.34
C LYS A 112 38.59 -15.89 13.29
N SER A 113 39.12 -14.71 12.98
CA SER A 113 39.94 -13.93 13.93
C SER A 113 39.13 -13.35 15.09
N SER A 114 37.80 -13.28 14.99
CA SER A 114 36.90 -12.81 16.04
C SER A 114 36.24 -13.99 16.76
N ASN A 115 35.99 -13.82 18.06
CA ASN A 115 35.24 -14.77 18.87
C ASN A 115 33.80 -14.28 19.03
N ILE A 116 32.85 -15.03 18.44
CA ILE A 116 31.41 -14.72 18.48
C ILE A 116 30.91 -14.56 19.92
N GLU A 117 31.33 -15.40 20.85
CA GLU A 117 30.87 -15.37 22.24
C GLU A 117 31.27 -14.09 22.98
N LYS A 118 32.31 -13.40 22.49
CA LYS A 118 32.83 -12.15 23.05
C LYS A 118 32.25 -10.90 22.37
N LEU A 119 31.42 -11.06 21.34
CA LEU A 119 30.69 -9.95 20.71
C LEU A 119 29.54 -9.46 21.61
N ALA A 120 28.98 -8.31 21.25
CA ALA A 120 27.83 -7.72 21.92
C ALA A 120 26.69 -8.73 22.08
N PHE A 121 26.07 -8.74 23.27
CA PHE A 121 25.01 -9.68 23.64
C PHE A 121 23.95 -9.73 22.54
N ASP A 122 23.35 -8.60 22.15
CA ASP A 122 22.25 -8.52 21.15
C ASP A 122 22.51 -9.20 19.78
N ILE A 123 23.76 -9.56 19.46
CA ILE A 123 24.13 -10.24 18.22
C ILE A 123 24.71 -11.64 18.45
N ASN A 124 25.36 -11.92 19.58
CA ASN A 124 26.12 -13.17 19.76
C ASN A 124 25.26 -14.44 19.77
N HIS A 125 23.94 -14.31 19.93
CA HIS A 125 22.98 -15.40 19.84
C HIS A 125 22.22 -15.45 18.50
N LYS A 126 22.50 -14.53 17.58
CA LYS A 126 21.99 -14.59 16.21
C LYS A 126 22.80 -15.60 15.38
N ARG A 127 22.22 -16.05 14.27
CA ARG A 127 22.97 -16.83 13.27
C ARG A 127 24.04 -15.94 12.64
N ILE A 128 25.30 -16.22 12.93
CA ILE A 128 26.45 -15.51 12.37
C ILE A 128 27.23 -16.47 11.48
N SER A 129 27.50 -16.02 10.27
CA SER A 129 28.23 -16.75 9.26
C SER A 129 29.74 -16.49 9.37
N THR A 130 30.50 -17.51 9.78
CA THR A 130 31.96 -17.40 9.92
C THR A 130 32.67 -17.57 8.58
N PHE A 131 33.75 -16.82 8.35
CA PHE A 131 34.64 -17.02 7.20
C PHE A 131 36.12 -16.98 7.59
N ASP A 132 36.95 -17.57 6.72
CA ASP A 132 38.41 -17.52 6.82
C ASP A 132 38.95 -16.80 5.59
N ILE A 133 39.77 -15.76 5.78
CA ILE A 133 40.44 -15.02 4.69
C ILE A 133 41.26 -15.96 3.79
N LYS A 134 41.75 -17.08 4.31
CA LYS A 134 42.51 -18.07 3.54
C LYS A 134 41.62 -18.89 2.60
N ASN A 135 40.30 -18.93 2.82
CA ASN A 135 39.37 -19.66 1.98
C ASN A 135 39.02 -18.87 0.71
N ASN A 136 39.77 -19.11 -0.36
CA ASN A 136 39.51 -18.46 -1.65
C ASN A 136 38.18 -18.85 -2.32
N ASP A 137 37.55 -19.94 -1.85
CA ASP A 137 36.32 -20.51 -2.39
C ASP A 137 35.07 -20.17 -1.57
N PHE A 138 35.21 -19.32 -0.55
CA PHE A 138 34.11 -18.86 0.29
C PHE A 138 32.92 -18.28 -0.50
N TYR A 139 33.16 -17.71 -1.69
CA TYR A 139 32.11 -17.22 -2.57
C TYR A 139 31.01 -18.25 -2.87
N LYS A 140 31.29 -19.56 -2.85
CA LYS A 140 30.29 -20.61 -3.08
C LYS A 140 29.27 -20.64 -1.94
N GLU A 141 29.75 -20.74 -0.72
CA GLU A 141 28.92 -20.73 0.50
C GLU A 141 28.17 -19.39 0.65
N LEU A 142 28.86 -18.27 0.41
CA LEU A 142 28.23 -16.96 0.38
C LEU A 142 27.12 -16.87 -0.69
N SER A 143 27.30 -17.52 -1.84
CA SER A 143 26.28 -17.56 -2.90
C SER A 143 25.05 -18.35 -2.46
N ASP A 144 25.23 -19.45 -1.74
CA ASP A 144 24.10 -20.25 -1.22
C ASP A 144 23.28 -19.43 -0.22
N TRP A 145 23.95 -18.71 0.69
CA TRP A 145 23.26 -17.83 1.64
C TRP A 145 22.54 -16.67 0.96
N ILE A 146 23.19 -16.01 0.00
CA ILE A 146 22.55 -14.96 -0.80
C ILE A 146 21.32 -15.53 -1.52
N ASN A 147 21.42 -16.72 -2.12
CA ASN A 147 20.31 -17.33 -2.82
C ASN A 147 19.13 -17.66 -1.88
N CYS A 148 19.40 -18.16 -0.67
CA CYS A 148 18.35 -18.36 0.35
C CYS A 148 17.69 -17.02 0.74
N ALA A 149 18.48 -16.00 1.06
CA ALA A 149 17.97 -14.68 1.41
C ALA A 149 17.14 -14.06 0.26
N MET A 150 17.53 -14.31 -1.00
CA MET A 150 16.78 -13.86 -2.18
C MET A 150 15.44 -14.58 -2.36
N ILE A 151 15.36 -15.88 -2.03
CA ILE A 151 14.08 -16.61 -2.01
C ILE A 151 13.15 -15.96 -0.99
N ASP A 152 13.65 -15.63 0.20
CA ASP A 152 12.85 -14.94 1.23
C ASP A 152 12.45 -13.53 0.82
N ALA A 153 13.36 -12.77 0.18
CA ALA A 153 13.04 -11.46 -0.39
C ALA A 153 11.92 -11.55 -1.44
N THR A 154 11.98 -12.57 -2.30
CA THR A 154 10.98 -12.83 -3.33
C THR A 154 9.63 -13.20 -2.71
N ASN A 155 9.62 -14.09 -1.71
CA ASN A 155 8.42 -14.50 -0.99
C ASN A 155 7.76 -13.32 -0.28
N GLN A 156 8.55 -12.51 0.42
CA GLN A 156 8.07 -11.26 1.05
C GLN A 156 7.51 -10.29 -0.01
N GLY A 157 8.16 -10.19 -1.17
CA GLY A 157 7.68 -9.40 -2.30
C GLY A 157 6.31 -9.85 -2.79
N PHE A 158 6.09 -11.16 -2.99
CA PHE A 158 4.80 -11.71 -3.41
C PHE A 158 3.71 -11.50 -2.36
N ILE A 159 4.01 -11.77 -1.08
CA ILE A 159 3.07 -11.56 0.02
C ILE A 159 2.69 -10.09 0.10
N LYS A 160 3.68 -9.18 0.01
CA LYS A 160 3.43 -7.73 -0.03
C LYS A 160 2.56 -7.34 -1.21
N GLN A 161 2.84 -7.83 -2.42
CA GLN A 161 2.03 -7.53 -3.60
C GLN A 161 0.59 -8.01 -3.46
N TYR A 162 0.37 -9.22 -2.96
CA TYR A 162 -0.97 -9.76 -2.74
C TYR A 162 -1.75 -8.96 -1.68
N LEU A 163 -1.14 -8.72 -0.51
CA LEU A 163 -1.79 -7.99 0.59
C LEU A 163 -2.01 -6.51 0.24
N VAL A 164 -1.06 -5.87 -0.44
CA VAL A 164 -1.21 -4.50 -0.93
C VAL A 164 -2.32 -4.42 -1.97
N LYS A 165 -2.42 -5.41 -2.86
CA LYS A 165 -3.51 -5.47 -3.85
C LYS A 165 -4.87 -5.50 -3.17
N ASP A 166 -5.05 -6.30 -2.12
CA ASP A 166 -6.34 -6.37 -1.42
C ASP A 166 -6.70 -5.04 -0.76
N ILE A 167 -5.74 -4.35 -0.13
CA ILE A 167 -5.96 -2.99 0.41
C ILE A 167 -6.29 -2.00 -0.72
N LEU A 168 -5.56 -2.04 -1.84
CA LEU A 168 -5.81 -1.17 -2.99
C LEU A 168 -7.20 -1.39 -3.60
N GLU A 169 -7.70 -2.63 -3.62
CA GLU A 169 -9.04 -2.94 -4.10
C GLU A 169 -10.11 -2.31 -3.21
N GLU A 170 -9.96 -2.41 -1.89
CA GLU A 170 -10.87 -1.75 -0.94
C GLU A 170 -10.77 -0.21 -1.05
N MET A 171 -9.55 0.32 -1.16
CA MET A 171 -9.31 1.76 -1.38
C MET A 171 -9.96 2.26 -2.66
N LYS A 172 -9.96 1.49 -3.76
CA LYS A 172 -10.64 1.91 -5.01
C LYS A 172 -12.14 2.12 -4.79
N ILE A 173 -12.80 1.25 -4.02
CA ILE A 173 -14.23 1.42 -3.68
C ILE A 173 -14.43 2.69 -2.86
N LEU A 174 -13.61 2.88 -1.82
CA LEU A 174 -13.66 4.09 -0.98
C LEU A 174 -13.43 5.36 -1.80
N TYR A 175 -12.39 5.39 -2.63
CA TYR A 175 -12.01 6.54 -3.44
C TYR A 175 -13.12 6.94 -4.42
N ASN A 176 -13.75 5.95 -5.08
CA ASN A 176 -14.92 6.20 -5.93
C ASN A 176 -16.12 6.71 -5.12
N ASN A 177 -16.39 6.16 -3.94
CA ASN A 177 -17.47 6.63 -3.07
C ASN A 177 -17.26 8.08 -2.62
N LEU A 178 -16.05 8.43 -2.16
CA LEU A 178 -15.72 9.79 -1.73
C LEU A 178 -15.75 10.77 -2.90
N PHE A 179 -15.27 10.37 -4.07
CA PHE A 179 -15.39 11.18 -5.28
C PHE A 179 -16.85 11.53 -5.59
N ARG A 180 -17.75 10.54 -5.54
CA ARG A 180 -19.19 10.74 -5.77
C ARG A 180 -19.86 11.56 -4.68
N LEU A 181 -19.40 11.42 -3.44
CA LEU A 181 -19.90 12.20 -2.31
C LEU A 181 -19.53 13.69 -2.48
N ILE A 182 -18.32 13.98 -2.93
CA ILE A 182 -17.82 15.35 -3.08
C ILE A 182 -18.32 15.99 -4.38
N TYR A 183 -18.28 15.32 -5.52
CA TYR A 183 -18.59 15.91 -6.83
C TYR A 183 -20.02 15.62 -7.32
N GLY A 184 -20.80 14.91 -6.52
CA GLY A 184 -22.16 14.48 -6.87
C GLY A 184 -22.17 13.23 -7.75
N THR A 185 -23.37 12.64 -7.86
CA THR A 185 -23.56 11.36 -8.56
C THR A 185 -23.42 11.48 -10.08
N GLU A 186 -23.55 12.68 -10.63
CA GLU A 186 -23.49 12.96 -12.08
C GLU A 186 -22.09 13.32 -12.59
N ALA A 187 -21.08 13.40 -11.71
CA ALA A 187 -19.71 13.74 -12.12
C ALA A 187 -19.19 12.73 -13.16
N ILE A 188 -18.65 13.20 -14.29
CA ILE A 188 -18.21 12.30 -15.38
C ILE A 188 -16.68 12.17 -15.49
N GLU A 189 -15.93 13.05 -14.84
CA GLU A 189 -14.48 13.08 -14.91
C GLU A 189 -13.85 13.28 -13.53
N TYR A 190 -12.82 12.48 -13.27
CA TYR A 190 -11.85 12.71 -12.21
C TYR A 190 -11.12 14.03 -12.42
N PRO A 191 -11.30 15.03 -11.54
CA PRO A 191 -10.67 16.32 -11.70
C PRO A 191 -9.21 16.24 -11.27
N MET A 192 -8.37 17.00 -11.98
CA MET A 192 -6.91 16.95 -11.82
C MET A 192 -6.44 17.33 -10.41
N ASN A 193 -7.23 18.09 -9.66
CA ASN A 193 -6.92 18.52 -8.29
C ASN A 193 -7.53 17.63 -7.20
N PHE A 194 -8.27 16.56 -7.50
CA PHE A 194 -8.96 15.77 -6.46
C PHE A 194 -8.00 15.17 -5.43
N LYS A 195 -6.83 14.68 -5.87
CA LYS A 195 -5.79 14.16 -4.96
C LYS A 195 -5.31 15.21 -3.95
N ASN A 196 -5.37 16.48 -4.33
CA ASN A 196 -4.91 17.62 -3.52
C ASN A 196 -6.08 18.53 -3.08
N ILE A 197 -7.30 17.97 -2.99
CA ILE A 197 -8.48 18.73 -2.60
C ILE A 197 -8.37 19.22 -1.14
N THR A 198 -8.77 20.45 -0.89
CA THR A 198 -8.73 21.05 0.46
C THR A 198 -10.01 20.77 1.25
N ILE A 199 -9.93 20.85 2.58
CA ILE A 199 -11.12 20.76 3.46
C ILE A 199 -12.17 21.81 3.08
N GLU A 200 -11.74 23.03 2.73
CA GLU A 200 -12.63 24.11 2.30
C GLU A 200 -13.37 23.76 0.99
N GLU A 201 -12.66 23.22 -0.01
CA GLU A 201 -13.28 22.75 -1.26
C GLU A 201 -14.25 21.60 -1.02
N ILE A 202 -13.92 20.64 -0.15
CA ILE A 202 -14.82 19.56 0.24
C ILE A 202 -16.09 20.16 0.89
N THR A 203 -15.91 21.02 1.88
CA THR A 203 -16.99 21.66 2.64
C THR A 203 -17.96 22.39 1.70
N ASN A 204 -17.44 23.25 0.83
CA ASN A 204 -18.26 24.01 -0.12
C ASN A 204 -19.06 23.09 -1.05
N LYS A 205 -18.44 22.02 -1.57
CA LYS A 205 -19.13 21.07 -2.43
C LYS A 205 -20.21 20.27 -1.70
N LEU A 206 -19.95 19.88 -0.45
CA LEU A 206 -20.93 19.14 0.33
C LEU A 206 -22.16 19.98 0.70
N LYS A 207 -22.01 21.30 0.89
CA LYS A 207 -23.15 22.20 1.19
C LYS A 207 -24.22 22.21 0.10
N ASP A 208 -23.79 22.15 -1.16
CA ASP A 208 -24.67 22.32 -2.32
C ASP A 208 -25.19 21.00 -2.91
N ASN A 209 -24.68 19.85 -2.44
CA ASN A 209 -24.98 18.56 -3.04
C ASN A 209 -26.31 17.95 -2.56
N ILE A 210 -26.91 17.18 -3.48
CA ILE A 210 -28.02 16.27 -3.18
C ILE A 210 -27.48 14.84 -3.25
N TYR A 211 -27.76 14.06 -2.21
CA TYR A 211 -27.24 12.71 -2.02
C TYR A 211 -28.30 11.65 -2.24
N ASP A 212 -27.86 10.50 -2.75
CA ASP A 212 -28.67 9.29 -2.76
C ASP A 212 -28.61 8.58 -1.42
N VAL A 213 -29.66 7.82 -1.11
CA VAL A 213 -29.68 6.93 0.05
C VAL A 213 -28.45 6.02 0.14
N PHE A 214 -27.90 5.59 -1.01
CA PHE A 214 -26.67 4.78 -1.08
C PHE A 214 -25.42 5.51 -0.58
N GLN A 215 -25.35 6.84 -0.74
CA GLN A 215 -24.22 7.64 -0.27
C GLN A 215 -24.37 8.00 1.22
N VAL A 216 -25.61 8.27 1.64
CA VAL A 216 -25.93 8.63 3.03
C VAL A 216 -25.80 7.43 3.96
N LYS A 217 -26.35 6.28 3.57
CA LYS A 217 -26.46 5.07 4.42
C LYS A 217 -25.45 4.00 4.06
N ILE A 218 -24.27 4.42 3.58
CA ILE A 218 -23.19 3.50 3.28
C ILE A 218 -22.55 2.97 4.56
N ASP A 219 -22.42 1.65 4.62
CA ASP A 219 -21.75 0.92 5.70
C ASP A 219 -20.38 0.41 5.21
N TYR A 220 -19.32 0.83 5.90
CA TYR A 220 -17.94 0.47 5.63
C TYR A 220 -17.41 -0.65 6.54
N ALA A 221 -18.26 -1.32 7.34
CA ALA A 221 -17.84 -2.34 8.30
C ALA A 221 -17.12 -3.53 7.65
N GLU A 222 -17.60 -3.99 6.48
CA GLU A 222 -16.91 -5.05 5.75
C GLU A 222 -15.54 -4.59 5.23
N ILE A 223 -15.47 -3.36 4.71
CA ILE A 223 -14.21 -2.77 4.23
C ILE A 223 -13.19 -2.69 5.39
N ILE A 224 -13.62 -2.18 6.55
CA ILE A 224 -12.82 -2.12 7.77
C ILE A 224 -12.32 -3.52 8.15
N SER A 225 -13.22 -4.51 8.21
CA SER A 225 -12.86 -5.89 8.55
C SER A 225 -11.85 -6.49 7.59
N ASN A 226 -11.96 -6.21 6.29
CA ASN A 226 -11.01 -6.68 5.29
C ASN A 226 -9.63 -6.03 5.44
N ILE A 227 -9.58 -4.71 5.68
CA ILE A 227 -8.31 -4.01 5.93
C ILE A 227 -7.65 -4.51 7.22
N GLU A 228 -8.41 -4.77 8.29
CA GLU A 228 -7.89 -5.33 9.56
C GLU A 228 -7.25 -6.72 9.37
N LYS A 229 -7.90 -7.61 8.61
CA LYS A 229 -7.35 -8.93 8.27
C LYS A 229 -6.03 -8.79 7.50
N ASN A 230 -5.96 -7.82 6.58
CA ASN A 230 -4.74 -7.55 5.82
C ASN A 230 -3.62 -7.01 6.70
N ILE A 231 -3.91 -6.11 7.65
CA ILE A 231 -2.92 -5.61 8.62
C ILE A 231 -2.30 -6.75 9.43
N ASN A 232 -3.13 -7.64 9.97
CA ASN A 232 -2.64 -8.79 10.74
C ASN A 232 -1.70 -9.67 9.91
N SER A 233 -2.00 -9.82 8.62
CA SER A 233 -1.18 -10.57 7.66
C SER A 233 0.08 -9.80 7.24
N MET A 234 0.07 -8.46 7.27
CA MET A 234 1.22 -7.61 6.98
C MET A 234 2.16 -7.43 8.17
N TYR A 235 1.72 -7.67 9.41
CA TYR A 235 2.54 -7.47 10.61
C TYR A 235 3.91 -8.16 10.54
N PRO A 236 4.04 -9.42 10.07
CA PRO A 236 5.34 -10.09 9.90
C PRO A 236 6.23 -9.48 8.82
N SER A 237 5.66 -8.76 7.84
CA SER A 237 6.41 -8.16 6.73
C SER A 237 7.23 -6.92 7.14
N GLY A 238 7.02 -6.38 8.34
CA GLY A 238 7.77 -5.24 8.86
C GLY A 238 7.47 -3.91 8.16
N ASN A 239 6.49 -3.83 7.25
CA ASN A 239 6.15 -2.60 6.55
C ASN A 239 5.36 -1.63 7.44
N ARG A 240 6.07 -0.98 8.36
CA ARG A 240 5.49 -0.07 9.35
C ARG A 240 4.72 1.07 8.71
N PHE A 241 5.15 1.57 7.56
CA PHE A 241 4.46 2.65 6.85
C PHE A 241 3.06 2.23 6.37
N LEU A 242 2.95 1.09 5.67
CA LEU A 242 1.65 0.58 5.22
C LEU A 242 0.75 0.22 6.38
N ILE A 243 1.30 -0.42 7.42
CA ILE A 243 0.54 -0.77 8.64
C ILE A 243 0.00 0.49 9.30
N TYR A 244 0.84 1.50 9.51
CA TYR A 244 0.45 2.77 10.13
C TYR A 244 -0.67 3.46 9.35
N ASN A 245 -0.51 3.61 8.03
CA ASN A 245 -1.53 4.26 7.22
C ASN A 245 -2.81 3.43 7.09
N ALA A 246 -2.73 2.09 7.06
CA ALA A 246 -3.91 1.24 7.08
C ALA A 246 -4.69 1.37 8.41
N ILE A 247 -4.00 1.48 9.54
CA ILE A 247 -4.61 1.77 10.86
C ILE A 247 -5.28 3.16 10.84
N LYS A 248 -4.59 4.19 10.34
CA LYS A 248 -5.15 5.55 10.22
C LYS A 248 -6.40 5.59 9.32
N LEU A 249 -6.42 4.76 8.26
CA LEU A 249 -7.57 4.64 7.37
C LEU A 249 -8.75 3.98 8.09
N ILE A 250 -8.52 2.90 8.84
CA ILE A 250 -9.56 2.25 9.66
C ILE A 250 -10.13 3.23 10.69
N ASP A 251 -9.27 3.97 11.39
CA ASP A 251 -9.70 4.97 12.38
C ASP A 251 -10.58 6.05 11.74
N SER A 252 -10.16 6.57 10.58
CA SER A 252 -10.94 7.55 9.82
C SER A 252 -12.29 6.99 9.35
N LEU A 253 -12.34 5.74 8.88
CA LEU A 253 -13.58 5.06 8.48
C LEU A 253 -14.52 4.85 9.68
N ARG A 254 -13.99 4.39 10.82
CA ARG A 254 -14.77 4.23 12.06
C ARG A 254 -15.33 5.56 12.55
N SER A 255 -14.54 6.63 12.50
CA SER A 255 -14.99 7.97 12.84
C SER A 255 -16.13 8.45 11.93
N TYR A 256 -16.06 8.12 10.63
CA TYR A 256 -17.14 8.38 9.66
C TYR A 256 -18.40 7.52 9.90
N GLN A 257 -18.26 6.25 10.31
CA GLN A 257 -19.43 5.43 10.65
C GLN A 257 -20.09 5.91 11.95
N ALA A 258 -19.30 6.25 12.96
CA ALA A 258 -19.79 6.68 14.26
C ALA A 258 -20.70 7.92 14.15
N ILE A 259 -20.33 8.91 13.32
CA ILE A 259 -21.18 10.11 13.13
C ILE A 259 -22.52 9.77 12.46
N ASN A 260 -22.56 8.77 11.58
CA ASN A 260 -23.80 8.32 10.93
C ASN A 260 -24.70 7.52 11.89
N GLU A 261 -24.12 6.55 12.61
CA GLU A 261 -24.82 5.65 13.51
C GLU A 261 -25.33 6.35 14.78
N LEU A 262 -24.48 7.17 15.43
CA LEU A 262 -24.85 7.88 16.66
C LEU A 262 -25.99 8.87 16.44
N ASN A 263 -26.03 9.46 15.24
CA ASN A 263 -27.05 10.44 14.90
C ASN A 263 -28.27 9.81 14.21
N ASP A 264 -28.29 8.51 13.96
CA ASP A 264 -29.34 7.83 13.18
C ASP A 264 -29.64 8.60 11.87
N TYR A 265 -28.57 9.04 11.20
CA TYR A 265 -28.62 9.84 9.97
C TYR A 265 -29.40 11.18 10.08
N LYS A 266 -29.71 11.65 11.29
CA LYS A 266 -30.53 12.87 11.51
C LYS A 266 -29.88 14.15 10.98
N GLN A 267 -28.60 14.13 10.65
CA GLN A 267 -27.90 15.25 10.03
C GLN A 267 -28.38 15.51 8.59
N PHE A 268 -29.05 14.53 7.97
CA PHE A 268 -29.65 14.65 6.65
C PHE A 268 -31.16 14.91 6.72
N GLU A 269 -31.64 15.77 5.82
CA GLU A 269 -33.05 15.98 5.49
C GLU A 269 -33.44 15.09 4.31
N CYS A 270 -34.51 14.32 4.46
CA CYS A 270 -35.07 13.51 3.39
C CYS A 270 -35.91 14.39 2.45
N LEU A 271 -35.55 14.41 1.17
CA LEU A 271 -36.26 15.14 0.11
C LEU A 271 -37.33 14.27 -0.58
N GLY A 272 -37.44 13.00 -0.20
CA GLY A 272 -38.36 12.03 -0.78
C GLY A 272 -37.77 11.25 -1.96
N ILE A 273 -38.61 10.43 -2.58
CA ILE A 273 -38.23 9.60 -3.73
C ILE A 273 -38.26 10.44 -5.00
N ASP A 274 -37.11 10.52 -5.68
CA ASP A 274 -37.04 11.14 -7.00
C ASP A 274 -37.44 10.13 -8.08
N LYS A 275 -38.67 10.28 -8.60
CA LYS A 275 -39.22 9.39 -9.63
C LYS A 275 -38.49 9.49 -10.98
N ASN A 276 -37.73 10.56 -11.21
CA ASN A 276 -36.93 10.76 -12.42
C ASN A 276 -35.51 10.19 -12.27
N CYS A 277 -35.08 9.87 -11.04
CA CYS A 277 -33.77 9.29 -10.80
C CYS A 277 -33.86 7.77 -10.65
N ILE A 278 -33.76 7.08 -11.78
CA ILE A 278 -33.83 5.63 -11.87
C ILE A 278 -32.40 5.08 -11.93
N TYR A 279 -32.05 4.16 -11.04
CA TYR A 279 -30.77 3.44 -11.08
C TYR A 279 -30.98 1.99 -11.51
N ASN A 280 -30.17 1.52 -12.43
CA ASN A 280 -30.03 0.10 -12.72
C ASN A 280 -29.16 -0.55 -11.64
N LEU A 281 -29.68 -1.61 -11.03
CA LEU A 281 -28.93 -2.44 -10.08
C LEU A 281 -28.27 -3.58 -10.84
N MET A 282 -26.94 -3.61 -10.80
CA MET A 282 -26.16 -4.63 -11.49
C MET A 282 -25.30 -5.41 -10.47
N ASP A 283 -25.69 -6.66 -10.25
CA ASP A 283 -24.84 -7.64 -9.58
C ASP A 283 -23.77 -8.12 -10.58
N CYS A 284 -22.50 -8.15 -10.15
CA CYS A 284 -21.38 -8.69 -10.90
C CYS A 284 -21.58 -10.14 -11.39
N ASN A 285 -22.51 -10.91 -10.82
CA ASN A 285 -22.88 -12.26 -11.25
C ASN A 285 -23.87 -12.29 -12.45
N SER A 286 -24.52 -11.19 -12.81
CA SER A 286 -25.77 -11.22 -13.60
C SER A 286 -25.78 -10.29 -14.83
N PHE A 287 -24.63 -9.92 -15.37
CA PHE A 287 -24.52 -8.77 -16.27
C PHE A 287 -25.33 -8.80 -17.58
N ARG A 288 -26.08 -7.71 -17.80
CA ARG A 288 -26.10 -6.92 -19.05
C ARG A 288 -26.06 -5.42 -18.72
N LEU A 289 -25.04 -4.70 -19.22
CA LEU A 289 -24.98 -3.23 -19.22
C LEU A 289 -25.57 -2.74 -20.55
N GLU A 290 -26.88 -2.46 -20.61
CA GLU A 290 -27.55 -2.11 -21.87
C GLU A 290 -27.11 -0.77 -22.48
N SER A 291 -26.35 0.05 -21.74
CA SER A 291 -25.89 1.38 -22.14
C SER A 291 -24.38 1.50 -22.41
N ILE A 292 -23.59 0.44 -22.24
CA ILE A 292 -22.14 0.45 -22.54
C ILE A 292 -21.89 -0.38 -23.79
N LYS A 293 -21.56 0.30 -24.91
CA LYS A 293 -21.46 -0.35 -26.23
C LYS A 293 -20.29 -1.34 -26.36
N ASN A 294 -19.24 -1.22 -25.55
CA ASN A 294 -18.07 -2.10 -25.60
C ASN A 294 -17.68 -2.57 -24.19
N TYR A 295 -17.88 -3.86 -23.94
CA TYR A 295 -17.59 -4.50 -22.66
C TYR A 295 -16.12 -4.84 -22.47
N ASP A 296 -15.39 -5.01 -23.58
CA ASP A 296 -13.94 -5.30 -23.62
C ASP A 296 -13.09 -4.14 -23.06
N GLU A 297 -13.71 -3.00 -22.74
CA GLU A 297 -13.06 -1.76 -22.27
C GLU A 297 -13.07 -1.59 -20.74
N LEU A 298 -13.73 -2.45 -19.96
CA LEU A 298 -13.72 -2.44 -18.48
C LEU A 298 -12.67 -3.41 -17.91
N GLU A 299 -11.48 -3.40 -18.49
CA GLU A 299 -10.46 -4.45 -18.41
C GLU A 299 -9.75 -4.63 -17.03
N SER A 300 -10.35 -4.21 -15.90
CA SER A 300 -9.72 -4.38 -14.58
C SER A 300 -10.68 -4.69 -13.41
N GLY A 301 -10.67 -5.97 -13.01
CA GLY A 301 -10.44 -6.47 -11.65
C GLY A 301 -11.42 -6.22 -10.50
N LEU A 302 -11.92 -4.99 -10.29
CA LEU A 302 -12.70 -4.66 -9.08
C LEU A 302 -14.21 -4.83 -9.30
N TYR A 303 -14.70 -4.35 -10.45
CA TYR A 303 -16.13 -4.31 -10.79
C TYR A 303 -16.73 -5.67 -11.13
N PHE A 304 -15.90 -6.71 -11.19
CA PHE A 304 -16.31 -8.08 -11.46
C PHE A 304 -16.16 -8.97 -10.21
N ARG A 305 -15.88 -8.39 -9.04
CA ARG A 305 -15.91 -9.14 -7.79
C ARG A 305 -17.34 -9.44 -7.38
N LYS A 306 -17.57 -10.66 -6.87
CA LYS A 306 -18.92 -11.15 -6.50
C LYS A 306 -19.58 -10.39 -5.35
N ASP A 307 -18.83 -9.61 -4.59
CA ASP A 307 -19.26 -8.82 -3.44
C ASP A 307 -19.50 -7.34 -3.78
N VAL A 308 -19.36 -6.94 -5.05
CA VAL A 308 -19.56 -5.57 -5.52
C VAL A 308 -20.92 -5.42 -6.21
N MET A 309 -21.53 -4.24 -6.07
CA MET A 309 -22.75 -3.83 -6.75
C MET A 309 -22.47 -2.55 -7.55
N LEU A 310 -22.89 -2.55 -8.81
CA LEU A 310 -22.80 -1.38 -9.68
C LEU A 310 -24.18 -0.73 -9.81
N LEU A 311 -24.20 0.59 -9.67
CA LEU A 311 -25.39 1.41 -9.85
C LEU A 311 -25.16 2.38 -11.00
N SER A 312 -25.90 2.22 -12.09
CA SER A 312 -25.88 3.15 -13.22
C SER A 312 -27.19 3.92 -13.28
N LYS A 313 -27.15 5.26 -13.26
CA LYS A 313 -28.36 6.05 -13.52
C LYS A 313 -28.81 5.80 -14.97
N VAL A 314 -30.11 5.58 -15.16
CA VAL A 314 -30.73 5.44 -16.47
C VAL A 314 -30.78 6.83 -17.11
N SER A 315 -29.81 7.12 -17.98
CA SER A 315 -29.72 8.40 -18.70
C SER A 315 -29.39 8.17 -20.17
N PRO A 316 -30.02 8.90 -21.11
CA PRO A 316 -29.69 8.83 -22.53
C PRO A 316 -28.33 9.47 -22.87
N ALA A 317 -27.74 10.25 -21.95
CA ALA A 317 -26.59 11.09 -22.25
C ALA A 317 -25.21 10.50 -21.93
N LEU A 318 -25.09 9.48 -21.05
CA LEU A 318 -23.89 8.64 -20.76
C LEU A 318 -24.17 7.80 -19.48
N PRO A 319 -23.64 6.57 -19.36
CA PRO A 319 -23.72 5.81 -18.11
C PRO A 319 -22.64 6.27 -17.12
N HIS A 320 -23.02 6.95 -16.04
CA HIS A 320 -22.15 7.09 -14.87
C HIS A 320 -22.40 5.95 -13.89
N ILE A 321 -21.32 5.31 -13.46
CA ILE A 321 -21.36 4.10 -12.64
C ILE A 321 -20.91 4.48 -11.23
N ASN A 322 -21.71 4.08 -10.23
CA ASN A 322 -21.33 4.06 -8.83
C ASN A 322 -21.04 2.63 -8.39
N VAL A 323 -20.12 2.47 -7.44
CA VAL A 323 -19.52 1.17 -7.11
C VAL A 323 -19.56 1.00 -5.60
N PHE A 324 -20.23 -0.04 -5.14
CA PHE A 324 -20.44 -0.27 -3.72
C PHE A 324 -20.13 -1.72 -3.35
N LYS A 325 -19.75 -1.95 -2.09
CA LYS A 325 -19.88 -3.29 -1.50
C LYS A 325 -21.36 -3.61 -1.32
N LYS A 326 -21.78 -4.83 -1.70
CA LYS A 326 -23.17 -5.29 -1.56
C LYS A 326 -23.66 -5.20 -0.11
N SER A 327 -22.85 -5.69 0.82
CA SER A 327 -23.12 -5.61 2.26
C SER A 327 -23.34 -4.17 2.72
N GLY A 328 -22.47 -3.26 2.28
CA GLY A 328 -22.43 -1.86 2.67
C GLY A 328 -23.65 -1.04 2.27
N ILE A 329 -24.52 -1.54 1.40
CA ILE A 329 -25.73 -0.83 0.96
C ILE A 329 -27.03 -1.59 1.26
N SER A 330 -26.93 -2.67 2.04
CA SER A 330 -28.10 -3.50 2.37
C SER A 330 -29.19 -2.68 3.06
N GLN A 331 -28.82 -1.78 3.97
CA GLN A 331 -29.77 -0.91 4.66
C GLN A 331 -30.37 0.14 3.72
N ALA A 332 -29.55 0.75 2.85
CA ALA A 332 -29.99 1.72 1.87
C ALA A 332 -31.03 1.12 0.90
N MET A 333 -30.82 -0.15 0.50
CA MET A 333 -31.72 -0.89 -0.39
C MET A 333 -33.14 -1.06 0.17
N LEU A 334 -33.31 -1.12 1.50
CA LEU A 334 -34.63 -1.25 2.13
C LEU A 334 -35.50 0.01 1.97
N GLU A 335 -34.90 1.16 1.68
CA GLU A 335 -35.59 2.44 1.49
C GLU A 335 -35.84 2.77 0.02
N CYS A 336 -35.30 1.96 -0.89
CA CYS A 336 -35.52 2.09 -2.32
C CYS A 336 -36.84 1.43 -2.72
N GLN A 337 -37.53 2.03 -3.70
CA GLN A 337 -38.59 1.31 -4.41
C GLN A 337 -37.97 0.57 -5.59
N THR A 338 -37.95 -0.76 -5.52
CA THR A 338 -37.44 -1.59 -6.60
C THR A 338 -38.55 -2.00 -7.56
N LYS A 339 -38.23 -2.03 -8.85
CA LYS A 339 -39.09 -2.56 -9.91
C LYS A 339 -38.26 -3.44 -10.84
N VAL A 340 -38.92 -4.37 -11.50
CA VAL A 340 -38.30 -5.20 -12.54
C VAL A 340 -38.86 -4.75 -13.89
N GLU A 341 -37.98 -4.29 -14.77
CA GLU A 341 -38.33 -3.87 -16.14
C GLU A 341 -37.40 -4.58 -17.13
N TYR A 342 -37.97 -5.28 -18.12
CA TYR A 342 -37.22 -5.92 -19.23
C TYR A 342 -35.95 -6.71 -18.81
N ASN A 343 -36.03 -7.53 -17.76
CA ASN A 343 -34.92 -8.30 -17.17
C ASN A 343 -33.87 -7.49 -16.38
N MET A 344 -34.13 -6.23 -16.07
CA MET A 344 -33.31 -5.40 -15.20
C MET A 344 -34.04 -5.07 -13.91
N THR A 345 -33.31 -5.05 -12.79
CA THR A 345 -33.83 -4.49 -11.54
C THR A 345 -33.47 -3.03 -11.49
N ILE A 346 -34.49 -2.17 -11.38
CA ILE A 346 -34.32 -0.74 -11.21
C ILE A 346 -34.67 -0.34 -9.78
N ALA A 347 -33.98 0.69 -9.27
CA ALA A 347 -34.28 1.31 -7.99
C ALA A 347 -34.61 2.79 -8.19
N LEU A 348 -35.74 3.19 -7.63
CA LEU A 348 -36.08 4.58 -7.38
C LEU A 348 -35.49 4.94 -6.01
N VAL A 349 -34.60 5.94 -6.02
CA VAL A 349 -33.80 6.28 -4.85
C VAL A 349 -34.39 7.46 -4.08
N THR A 350 -34.29 7.37 -2.75
CA THR A 350 -34.58 8.49 -1.86
C THR A 350 -33.42 9.48 -1.86
N LYS A 351 -33.75 10.77 -1.98
CA LYS A 351 -32.78 11.87 -2.01
C LYS A 351 -32.66 12.55 -0.65
N TYR A 352 -31.47 13.06 -0.36
CA TYR A 352 -31.13 13.69 0.91
C TYR A 352 -30.29 14.96 0.69
N ARG A 353 -30.33 15.87 1.67
CA ARG A 353 -29.40 17.01 1.79
C ARG A 353 -28.97 17.20 3.24
N PHE A 354 -27.86 17.89 3.50
CA PHE A 354 -27.50 18.28 4.86
C PHE A 354 -28.49 19.31 5.44
N LYS A 355 -28.84 19.15 6.72
CA LYS A 355 -29.75 20.07 7.45
C LYS A 355 -29.06 21.34 7.94
N GLN A 356 -27.80 21.23 8.37
CA GLN A 356 -27.08 22.28 9.08
C GLN A 356 -25.65 22.38 8.56
N GLU A 357 -25.07 23.57 8.55
CA GLU A 357 -23.69 23.76 8.10
C GLU A 357 -22.67 23.06 9.00
N ALA A 358 -22.90 23.03 10.32
CA ALA A 358 -22.00 22.35 11.27
C ALA A 358 -21.84 20.85 10.96
N ALA A 359 -22.90 20.21 10.46
CA ALA A 359 -22.85 18.83 9.98
C ALA A 359 -21.90 18.69 8.79
N VAL A 360 -21.93 19.64 7.86
CA VAL A 360 -21.09 19.61 6.67
C VAL A 360 -19.62 19.68 7.04
N ASP A 361 -19.27 20.56 7.98
CA ASP A 361 -17.89 20.72 8.45
C ASP A 361 -17.36 19.42 9.09
N GLU A 362 -18.15 18.78 9.96
CA GLU A 362 -17.78 17.50 10.60
C GLU A 362 -17.58 16.36 9.59
N TYR A 363 -18.36 16.32 8.52
CA TYR A 363 -18.20 15.32 7.44
C TYR A 363 -16.98 15.65 6.58
N ALA A 364 -16.75 16.93 6.26
CA ALA A 364 -15.63 17.35 5.43
C ALA A 364 -14.28 16.98 6.06
N GLU A 365 -14.11 17.18 7.36
CA GLU A 365 -12.89 16.79 8.10
C GLU A 365 -12.62 15.28 8.01
N ARG A 366 -13.66 14.46 8.20
CA ARG A 366 -13.54 12.98 8.15
C ARG A 366 -13.24 12.49 6.74
N ILE A 367 -13.90 13.05 5.73
CA ILE A 367 -13.66 12.75 4.33
C ILE A 367 -12.22 13.12 3.94
N TYR A 368 -11.76 14.29 4.37
CA TYR A 368 -10.38 14.72 4.15
C TYR A 368 -9.38 13.76 4.79
N SER A 369 -9.58 13.36 6.06
CA SER A 369 -8.71 12.39 6.75
C SER A 369 -8.63 11.05 6.01
N MET A 370 -9.75 10.55 5.48
CA MET A 370 -9.78 9.34 4.64
C MET A 370 -8.97 9.52 3.35
N LEU A 371 -9.18 10.63 2.63
CA LEU A 371 -8.45 10.93 1.39
C LEU A 371 -6.96 11.11 1.61
N GLU A 372 -6.55 11.91 2.60
CA GLU A 372 -5.15 12.14 2.96
C GLU A 372 -4.41 10.83 3.25
N THR A 373 -5.06 9.93 4.00
CA THR A 373 -4.48 8.64 4.35
C THR A 373 -4.37 7.72 3.14
N MET A 374 -5.40 7.67 2.29
CA MET A 374 -5.34 6.90 1.04
C MET A 374 -4.25 7.44 0.10
N ASN A 375 -4.13 8.76 -0.03
CA ASN A 375 -3.11 9.40 -0.86
C ASN A 375 -1.69 9.12 -0.36
N SER A 376 -1.48 9.11 0.96
CA SER A 376 -0.19 8.72 1.56
C SER A 376 0.22 7.28 1.20
N ILE A 377 -0.75 6.36 1.14
CA ILE A 377 -0.52 4.98 0.68
C ILE A 377 -0.19 4.95 -0.82
N LEU A 378 -0.94 5.69 -1.64
CA LEU A 378 -0.70 5.76 -3.09
C LEU A 378 0.69 6.33 -3.41
N ASP A 379 1.10 7.40 -2.73
CA ASP A 379 2.43 8.02 -2.89
C ASP A 379 3.56 7.05 -2.54
N TYR A 380 3.42 6.34 -1.42
CA TYR A 380 4.39 5.30 -1.03
C TYR A 380 4.51 4.17 -2.06
N LEU A 381 3.40 3.83 -2.72
CA LEU A 381 3.35 2.82 -3.77
C LEU A 381 3.67 3.36 -5.16
N LYS A 382 3.89 4.68 -5.30
CA LYS A 382 4.11 5.38 -6.58
C LYS A 382 2.94 5.16 -7.56
N LEU A 383 1.73 5.20 -7.05
CA LEU A 383 0.49 5.08 -7.81
C LEU A 383 -0.23 6.43 -7.88
N GLU A 384 -0.87 6.70 -9.00
CA GLU A 384 -1.71 7.86 -9.22
C GLU A 384 -3.16 7.46 -9.51
N PRO A 385 -4.14 8.17 -8.92
CA PRO A 385 -5.54 8.06 -9.30
C PRO A 385 -5.77 8.64 -10.71
N CYS A 386 -6.45 7.89 -11.56
CA CYS A 386 -6.73 8.27 -12.94
C CYS A 386 -8.14 7.87 -13.38
N ASN A 387 -8.68 8.58 -14.38
CA ASN A 387 -9.92 8.16 -15.04
C ASN A 387 -9.69 6.82 -15.75
N GLN A 388 -10.57 5.87 -15.53
CA GLN A 388 -10.66 4.69 -16.36
C GLN A 388 -11.09 5.11 -17.78
N ASN A 389 -10.31 4.71 -18.80
CA ASN A 389 -10.55 4.93 -20.24
C ASN A 389 -10.36 6.36 -20.77
N LYS A 390 -9.16 6.94 -20.61
CA LYS A 390 -8.77 8.19 -21.29
C LYS A 390 -8.53 8.05 -22.82
N GLU A 391 -8.33 6.84 -23.34
CA GLU A 391 -7.83 6.66 -24.72
C GLU A 391 -8.88 6.74 -25.84
N LYS A 392 -10.19 6.73 -25.53
CA LYS A 392 -11.25 6.67 -26.57
C LYS A 392 -12.39 7.69 -26.44
N GLY A 393 -12.27 8.68 -25.55
CA GLY A 393 -13.20 9.83 -25.50
C GLY A 393 -14.54 9.62 -24.76
N THR A 394 -14.71 8.53 -24.00
CA THR A 394 -15.88 8.33 -23.12
C THR A 394 -15.44 7.93 -21.71
N THR A 395 -15.71 8.79 -20.73
CA THR A 395 -15.40 8.55 -19.32
C THR A 395 -16.65 8.09 -18.56
N THR A 396 -16.50 7.04 -17.76
CA THR A 396 -17.56 6.53 -16.86
C THR A 396 -17.56 7.22 -15.49
N GLY A 397 -16.62 8.15 -15.27
CA GLY A 397 -16.34 8.76 -13.98
C GLY A 397 -15.78 7.79 -12.94
N LEU A 398 -15.27 6.63 -13.36
CA LEU A 398 -14.65 5.63 -12.49
C LEU A 398 -13.15 5.89 -12.33
N ILE A 399 -12.69 5.83 -11.09
CA ILE A 399 -11.29 6.08 -10.73
C ILE A 399 -10.55 4.75 -10.57
N HIS A 400 -9.38 4.64 -11.18
CA HIS A 400 -8.42 3.55 -10.99
C HIS A 400 -7.09 4.08 -10.45
N PHE A 401 -6.20 3.17 -10.06
CA PHE A 401 -4.82 3.50 -9.64
C PHE A 401 -3.84 2.91 -10.64
N SER A 402 -2.95 3.74 -11.19
CA SER A 402 -1.92 3.35 -12.17
C SER A 402 -0.57 3.96 -11.83
N ASN A 403 0.52 3.28 -12.21
CA ASN A 403 1.88 3.81 -12.10
C ASN A 403 2.17 4.92 -13.12
#